data_AF-A0A7J7MI67-F1
#
_entry.id   AF-A0A7J7MI67-F1
#
_cell.length_a   1.000
_cell.length_b   1.000
_cell.length_c   1.000
_cell.angle_alpha   90.00
_cell.angle_beta   90.00
_cell.angle_gamma   90.00
#
_symmetry.space_group_name_H-M   'P 1'
#
loop_
_entity.id
_entity.type
_entity.pdbx_description
1 polymer ?
#
loop_
_entity_poly.entity_id
_entity_poly.type
_entity_poly.pdbx_seq_one_letter_code
_entity_poly.pdbx_strand_id
1 'polypeptide(L)'
;YGVAYTNHVESWNNVILKARDLPIHVFIKELRRICLEMFYTYREEAEKSQARLTPWATDHCESRKFMADSLTYGTCSCHWWQMMSIPCEHGVRALSLANVDPTTRVSEYFTNDTYKVVYEPIWIPIKGIEQ
;
A
#
# COMPACT_ATOMS: atom_id res chain seq x y z
N TYR A 1 12.68 -18.35 -13.33
CA TYR A 1 12.96 -17.20 -12.45
C TYR A 1 11.95 -16.11 -12.77
N GLY A 2 11.09 -15.72 -11.83
CA GLY A 2 10.10 -14.64 -12.08
C GLY A 2 8.73 -14.78 -11.38
N VAL A 3 8.61 -15.56 -10.31
CA VAL A 3 7.42 -15.46 -9.45
C VAL A 3 7.68 -14.28 -8.52
N ALA A 4 6.95 -13.19 -8.77
CA ALA A 4 6.79 -12.02 -7.93
C ALA A 4 7.43 -12.14 -6.53
N TYR A 5 8.66 -11.63 -6.37
CA TYR A 5 8.94 -10.90 -5.15
C TYR A 5 8.02 -9.69 -5.25
N THR A 6 6.82 -9.81 -4.69
CA THR A 6 5.91 -8.69 -4.62
C THR A 6 6.68 -7.59 -3.90
N ASN A 7 6.55 -6.33 -4.35
CA ASN A 7 7.28 -5.20 -3.75
C ASN A 7 7.22 -5.19 -2.21
N HIS A 8 6.20 -5.80 -1.62
CA HIS A 8 6.06 -6.04 -0.18
C HIS A 8 7.20 -6.89 0.42
N VAL A 9 7.60 -7.99 -0.22
CA VAL A 9 8.68 -8.86 0.27
C VAL A 9 10.03 -8.15 0.17
N GLU A 10 10.29 -7.47 -0.95
CA GLU A 10 11.54 -6.70 -1.13
C GLU A 10 11.62 -5.52 -0.16
N SER A 11 10.52 -4.77 -0.02
CA SER A 11 10.41 -3.67 0.92
C SER A 11 10.63 -4.13 2.37
N TRP A 12 9.96 -5.22 2.78
CA TRP A 12 10.12 -5.76 4.12
C TRP A 12 11.53 -6.28 4.39
N ASN A 13 12.13 -6.99 3.42
CA ASN A 13 13.51 -7.45 3.51
C ASN A 13 14.50 -6.31 3.69
N ASN A 14 14.28 -5.18 3.03
CA ASN A 14 15.09 -3.98 3.19
C ASN A 14 14.93 -3.37 4.59
N VAL A 15 13.71 -3.33 5.13
CA VAL A 15 13.43 -2.82 6.49
C VAL A 15 14.15 -3.65 7.55
N ILE A 16 14.13 -4.98 7.44
CA ILE A 16 14.69 -5.88 8.48
C ILE A 16 16.17 -6.24 8.23
N LEU A 17 16.79 -5.68 7.20
CA LEU A 17 18.10 -6.11 6.69
C LEU A 17 19.19 -6.16 7.79
N LYS A 18 19.20 -5.16 8.68
CA LYS A 18 20.18 -5.06 9.77
C LYS A 18 19.81 -5.91 10.99
N ALA A 19 18.53 -6.19 11.18
CA ALA A 19 18.03 -6.92 12.34
C ALA A 19 18.14 -8.44 12.16
N ARG A 20 18.11 -8.94 10.92
CA ARG A 20 18.06 -10.38 10.61
C ARG A 20 19.32 -11.16 11.02
N ASP A 21 20.45 -10.46 11.14
CA ASP A 21 21.73 -11.07 11.53
C ASP A 21 21.91 -11.14 13.06
N LEU A 22 20.94 -10.63 13.83
CA LEU A 22 20.96 -10.64 15.28
C LEU A 22 20.55 -12.01 15.85
N PRO A 23 20.98 -12.35 17.09
CA PRO A 23 20.47 -13.52 17.79
C PRO A 23 18.94 -13.50 17.86
N ILE A 24 18.29 -14.65 17.72
CA ILE A 24 16.83 -14.76 17.53
C ILE A 24 16.01 -13.97 18.56
N HIS A 25 16.42 -13.97 19.83
CA HIS A 25 15.71 -13.25 20.90
C HIS A 25 15.84 -11.72 20.77
N VAL A 26 16.96 -11.22 20.23
CA VAL A 26 17.15 -9.81 19.91
C VAL A 26 16.42 -9.46 18.63
N PHE A 27 16.48 -10.33 17.61
CA PHE A 27 15.77 -10.13 16.35
C PHE A 27 14.25 -10.00 16.57
N ILE A 28 13.64 -10.85 17.40
CA ILE A 28 12.21 -10.74 17.73
C ILE A 28 11.88 -9.42 18.44
N LYS A 29 12.76 -8.92 19.32
CA LYS A 29 12.58 -7.61 19.96
C LYS A 29 12.64 -6.48 18.93
N GLU A 30 13.59 -6.54 17.99
CA GLU A 30 13.71 -5.56 16.91
C GLU A 30 12.53 -5.61 15.94
N LEU A 31 12.07 -6.80 15.53
CA LEU A 31 10.87 -6.93 14.70
C LEU A 31 9.66 -6.30 15.36
N ARG A 32 9.48 -6.53 16.67
CA ARG A 32 8.41 -5.89 17.43
C ARG A 32 8.53 -4.37 17.41
N ARG A 33 9.73 -3.83 17.65
CA ARG A 33 9.98 -2.39 17.61
C ARG A 33 9.66 -1.80 16.23
N ILE A 34 10.16 -2.41 15.18
CA ILE A 34 9.93 -2.01 13.78
C ILE A 34 8.43 -2.00 13.46
N CYS A 35 7.71 -3.07 13.78
CA CYS A 35 6.27 -3.12 13.54
C CYS A 35 5.53 -2.02 14.31
N LEU A 36 5.85 -1.81 15.59
CA LEU A 36 5.21 -0.77 16.40
C LEU A 36 5.46 0.63 15.85
N GLU A 37 6.70 0.94 15.46
CA GLU A 37 7.06 2.22 14.85
C GLU A 37 6.31 2.43 13.54
N MET A 38 6.26 1.41 12.67
CA MET A 38 5.51 1.49 11.41
C MET A 38 4.02 1.73 11.63
N PHE A 39 3.38 0.98 12.54
CA PHE A 39 1.96 1.19 12.87
C PHE A 39 1.71 2.60 13.41
N TYR A 40 2.59 3.11 14.27
CA TYR A 40 2.46 4.46 14.82
C TYR A 40 2.60 5.53 13.73
N THR A 41 3.63 5.43 12.88
CA THR A 41 3.85 6.36 11.78
C THR A 41 2.66 6.37 10.81
N TYR A 42 2.19 5.19 10.39
CA TYR A 42 1.06 5.08 9.48
C TYR A 42 -0.24 5.62 10.07
N ARG A 43 -0.46 5.44 11.38
CA ARG A 43 -1.60 6.05 12.07
C ARG A 43 -1.54 7.58 12.01
N GLU A 44 -0.40 8.18 12.35
CA GLU A 44 -0.24 9.64 12.28
C GLU A 44 -0.43 10.18 10.86
N GLU A 45 0.13 9.49 9.85
CA GLU A 45 -0.02 9.87 8.44
C GLU A 45 -1.49 9.77 7.98
N ALA A 46 -2.19 8.71 8.41
CA ALA A 46 -3.61 8.53 8.12
C ALA A 46 -4.43 9.68 8.70
N GLU A 47 -4.21 10.02 9.98
CA GLU A 47 -4.92 11.10 10.69
C GLU A 47 -4.66 12.48 10.06
N LYS A 48 -3.43 12.77 9.61
CA LYS A 48 -3.06 14.05 9.00
C LYS A 48 -3.71 14.29 7.64
N SER A 49 -4.04 13.22 6.90
CA SER A 49 -4.55 13.33 5.54
C SER A 49 -6.08 13.39 5.49
N GLN A 50 -6.59 14.41 4.80
CA GLN A 50 -8.01 14.57 4.46
C GLN A 50 -8.32 14.16 3.01
N ALA A 51 -7.34 13.59 2.30
CA ALA A 51 -7.53 13.15 0.93
C ALA A 51 -8.45 11.92 0.86
N ARG A 52 -9.17 11.75 -0.26
CA ARG A 52 -10.07 10.60 -0.46
C ARG A 52 -9.32 9.27 -0.52
N LEU A 53 -8.16 9.28 -1.19
CA LEU A 53 -7.30 8.11 -1.37
C LEU A 53 -6.03 8.24 -0.53
N THR A 54 -5.38 7.10 -0.29
CA THR A 54 -4.02 7.07 0.24
C THR A 54 -3.06 7.84 -0.69
N PRO A 55 -1.95 8.40 -0.17
CA PRO A 55 -0.97 9.11 -0.98
C PRO A 55 -0.45 8.26 -2.16
N TRP A 56 -0.19 6.98 -1.92
CA TRP A 56 0.28 6.06 -2.96
C TRP A 56 -0.73 5.88 -4.10
N ALA A 57 -2.01 5.68 -3.80
CA ALA A 57 -3.01 5.48 -4.84
C ALA A 57 -3.29 6.78 -5.62
N THR A 58 -3.17 7.92 -4.95
CA THR A 58 -3.26 9.25 -5.59
C THR A 58 -2.12 9.43 -6.59
N ASP A 59 -0.88 9.26 -6.14
CA ASP A 59 0.33 9.36 -6.98
C ASP A 59 0.30 8.35 -8.15
N HIS A 60 -0.16 7.13 -7.90
CA HIS A 60 -0.31 6.11 -8.94
C HIS A 60 -1.27 6.55 -10.06
N CYS A 61 -2.39 7.19 -9.69
CA CYS A 61 -3.34 7.70 -10.67
C CYS A 61 -2.81 8.95 -11.42
N GLU A 62 -2.02 9.77 -10.75
CA GLU A 62 -1.48 11.01 -11.34
C GLU A 62 -0.31 10.75 -12.29
N SER A 63 0.63 9.90 -11.89
CA SER A 63 1.85 9.57 -12.66
C SER A 63 1.55 8.89 -13.99
N ARG A 64 0.39 8.23 -14.13
CA ARG A 64 0.08 7.34 -15.26
C ARG A 64 -0.85 7.93 -16.33
N LYS A 65 -1.04 9.25 -16.37
CA LYS A 65 -1.99 9.93 -17.28
C LYS A 65 -1.63 9.93 -18.78
N PHE A 66 -0.50 9.36 -19.23
CA PHE A 66 0.15 9.75 -20.51
C PHE A 66 0.33 8.71 -21.66
N MET A 67 -0.20 7.47 -21.65
CA MET A 67 -0.10 6.55 -22.84
C MET A 67 -1.33 5.63 -23.02
N ALA A 68 -1.56 5.08 -24.23
CA ALA A 68 -2.79 4.38 -24.62
C ALA A 68 -2.56 3.04 -25.37
N ASP A 69 -3.43 2.05 -25.09
CA ASP A 69 -4.18 1.25 -26.07
C ASP A 69 -5.32 0.46 -25.39
N SER A 70 -6.57 0.78 -25.77
CA SER A 70 -7.86 0.08 -25.51
C SER A 70 -8.30 -0.22 -24.05
N LEU A 71 -9.54 0.18 -23.71
CA LEU A 71 -10.24 -0.18 -22.46
C LEU A 71 -11.65 -0.71 -22.76
N THR A 72 -12.05 -1.77 -22.08
CA THR A 72 -13.44 -2.24 -22.01
C THR A 72 -13.90 -2.19 -20.55
N TYR A 73 -14.93 -1.40 -20.24
CA TYR A 73 -15.66 -1.39 -18.95
C TYR A 73 -14.88 -1.86 -17.71
N GLY A 74 -14.12 -0.95 -17.07
CA GLY A 74 -13.44 -1.24 -15.79
C GLY A 74 -12.39 -2.36 -15.83
N THR A 75 -12.02 -2.82 -17.02
CA THR A 75 -11.03 -3.87 -17.25
C THR A 75 -10.03 -3.40 -18.29
N CYS A 76 -8.77 -3.78 -18.09
CA CYS A 76 -7.72 -3.56 -19.07
C CYS A 76 -7.15 -4.90 -19.52
N SER A 77 -6.75 -5.00 -20.78
CA SER A 77 -6.04 -6.16 -21.34
C SER A 77 -4.71 -6.45 -20.63
N CYS A 78 -4.10 -5.46 -19.97
CA CYS A 78 -2.90 -5.69 -19.15
C CYS A 78 -3.19 -6.40 -17.82
N HIS A 79 -4.47 -6.62 -17.47
CA HIS A 79 -4.95 -7.27 -16.24
C HIS A 79 -4.54 -6.63 -14.90
N TRP A 80 -3.74 -5.57 -14.92
CA TRP A 80 -3.29 -4.86 -13.72
C TRP A 80 -4.46 -4.38 -12.88
N TRP A 81 -5.46 -3.78 -13.50
CA TRP A 81 -6.61 -3.23 -12.77
C TRP A 81 -7.39 -4.35 -12.06
N GLN A 82 -7.54 -5.51 -12.70
CA GLN A 82 -8.22 -6.66 -12.13
C GLN A 82 -7.42 -7.28 -10.97
N MET A 83 -6.09 -7.27 -11.07
CA MET A 83 -5.21 -7.82 -10.05
C MET A 83 -5.03 -6.88 -8.85
N MET A 84 -4.83 -5.60 -9.13
CA MET A 84 -4.43 -4.60 -8.12
C MET A 84 -5.60 -3.74 -7.64
N SER A 85 -6.77 -3.83 -8.29
CA SER A 85 -7.97 -3.01 -8.01
C SER A 85 -7.73 -1.49 -8.02
N ILE A 86 -6.73 -1.06 -8.78
CA ILE A 86 -6.37 0.33 -9.06
C ILE A 86 -6.14 0.46 -10.57
N PRO A 87 -6.61 1.55 -11.22
CA PRO A 87 -6.41 1.72 -12.65
C PRO A 87 -4.91 1.74 -13.02
N CYS A 88 -4.52 0.94 -14.01
CA CYS A 88 -3.23 1.08 -14.68
C CYS A 88 -3.19 2.34 -15.56
N GLU A 89 -2.05 2.61 -16.19
CA GLU A 89 -1.86 3.69 -17.17
C GLU A 89 -2.91 3.71 -18.28
N HIS A 90 -3.23 2.54 -18.83
CA HIS A 90 -4.28 2.41 -19.83
C HIS A 90 -5.66 2.76 -19.24
N GLY A 91 -5.92 2.32 -18.00
CA GLY A 91 -7.15 2.61 -17.26
C GLY A 91 -7.32 4.09 -16.95
N VAL A 92 -6.30 4.71 -16.36
CA VAL A 92 -6.26 6.14 -16.03
C VAL A 92 -6.51 6.99 -17.27
N ARG A 93 -5.82 6.70 -18.38
CA ARG A 93 -5.97 7.46 -19.62
C ARG A 93 -7.37 7.28 -20.23
N ALA A 94 -7.87 6.06 -20.31
CA ALA A 94 -9.20 5.80 -20.86
C ALA A 94 -10.32 6.47 -20.05
N LEU A 95 -10.23 6.46 -18.72
CA LEU A 95 -11.14 7.21 -17.85
C LEU A 95 -11.03 8.72 -18.10
N SER A 96 -9.81 9.24 -18.21
CA SER A 96 -9.58 10.66 -18.49
C SER A 96 -10.17 11.09 -19.85
N LEU A 97 -10.04 10.26 -20.89
CA LEU A 97 -10.66 10.51 -22.21
C LEU A 97 -12.19 10.45 -22.16
N ALA A 98 -12.74 9.59 -21.31
CA ALA A 98 -14.18 9.53 -21.02
C ALA A 98 -14.65 10.64 -20.07
N ASN A 99 -13.77 11.58 -19.70
CA ASN A 99 -14.01 12.65 -18.73
C ASN A 99 -14.50 12.13 -17.36
N VAL A 100 -14.01 10.95 -16.96
CA VAL A 100 -14.22 10.34 -15.65
C VAL A 100 -12.94 10.48 -14.85
N ASP A 101 -13.03 10.99 -13.62
CA ASP A 101 -11.88 11.07 -12.72
C ASP A 101 -11.37 9.65 -12.39
N PRO A 102 -10.12 9.28 -12.73
CA PRO A 102 -9.55 7.98 -12.46
C PRO A 102 -9.59 7.58 -11.00
N THR A 103 -9.47 8.55 -10.09
CA THR A 103 -9.48 8.23 -8.66
C THR A 103 -10.79 7.53 -8.30
N THR A 104 -11.93 7.96 -8.86
CA THR A 104 -13.26 7.43 -8.53
C THR A 104 -13.44 5.94 -8.80
N ARG A 105 -12.52 5.32 -9.55
CA ARG A 105 -12.55 3.89 -9.89
C ARG A 105 -11.48 3.06 -9.18
N VAL A 106 -10.80 3.65 -8.20
CA VAL A 106 -9.92 2.96 -7.25
C VAL A 106 -10.77 2.26 -6.20
N SER A 107 -10.38 1.03 -5.82
CA SER A 107 -11.04 0.27 -4.75
C SER A 107 -11.03 1.01 -3.41
N GLU A 108 -12.07 0.75 -2.61
CA GLU A 108 -12.21 1.22 -1.24
C GLU A 108 -11.00 0.86 -0.36
N TYR A 109 -10.33 -0.26 -0.66
CA TYR A 109 -9.11 -0.70 0.02
C TYR A 109 -8.01 0.38 0.08
N PHE A 110 -7.94 1.26 -0.92
CA PHE A 110 -6.96 2.34 -0.98
C PHE A 110 -7.50 3.70 -0.54
N THR A 111 -8.68 3.74 0.06
CA THR A 111 -9.24 4.98 0.63
C THR A 111 -8.52 5.35 1.92
N ASN A 112 -8.49 6.64 2.21
CA ASN A 112 -7.95 7.12 3.47
C ASN A 112 -8.79 6.63 4.67
N ASP A 113 -10.11 6.53 4.51
CA ASP A 113 -10.99 6.03 5.57
C ASP A 113 -10.68 4.57 5.93
N THR A 114 -10.49 3.70 4.93
CA THR A 114 -10.04 2.33 5.18
C THR A 114 -8.65 2.32 5.82
N TYR A 115 -7.73 3.17 5.35
CA TYR A 115 -6.39 3.29 5.94
C TYR A 115 -6.44 3.69 7.42
N LYS A 116 -7.30 4.65 7.80
CA LYS A 116 -7.53 5.04 9.20
C LYS A 116 -8.04 3.87 10.04
N VAL A 117 -9.07 3.17 9.56
CA VAL A 117 -9.66 2.02 10.28
C VAL A 117 -8.64 0.91 10.49
N VAL A 118 -7.79 0.63 9.50
CA VAL A 118 -6.77 -0.42 9.59
C VAL A 118 -5.70 -0.11 10.65
N TYR A 119 -5.29 1.16 10.78
CA TYR A 119 -4.21 1.59 11.70
C TYR A 119 -4.71 2.23 13.00
N GLU A 120 -6.02 2.36 13.20
CA GLU A 120 -6.63 2.82 14.46
C GLU A 120 -6.21 1.98 15.68
N PRO A 121 -6.15 0.62 15.61
CA PRO A 121 -5.85 -0.18 16.78
C PRO A 121 -4.47 0.12 17.37
N ILE A 122 -4.43 0.39 18.68
CA ILE A 122 -3.18 0.54 19.41
C ILE A 122 -2.61 -0.84 19.70
N TRP A 123 -1.41 -1.11 19.17
CA TRP A 123 -0.66 -2.31 19.51
C TRP A 123 -0.04 -2.17 20.91
N ILE A 124 -0.68 -2.79 21.91
CA ILE A 124 -0.19 -2.80 23.28
C ILE A 124 0.92 -3.84 23.41
N PRO A 125 2.13 -3.47 23.87
CA PRO A 125 3.18 -4.44 24.13
C PRO A 125 2.70 -5.47 25.16
N ILE A 126 2.67 -6.75 24.77
CA ILE A 126 2.47 -7.85 25.71
C ILE A 126 3.66 -7.83 26.67
N LYS A 127 3.38 -7.66 27.97
CA LYS A 127 4.41 -7.76 29.01
C LYS A 127 5.09 -9.13 28.85
N GLY A 128 6.42 -9.13 28.76
CA GLY A 128 7.16 -10.38 28.68
C GLY A 128 6.82 -11.27 29.88
N ILE A 129 6.76 -12.57 29.66
CA ILE A 129 6.86 -13.53 30.76
C ILE A 129 8.29 -13.38 31.27
N GLU A 130 8.47 -12.76 32.44
CA GLU A 130 9.75 -12.81 33.15
C GLU A 130 10.04 -14.30 33.43
N GLN A 131 11.11 -14.82 32.82
CA GLN A 131 11.65 -16.15 33.09
C GLN A 131 12.81 -16.04 34.07
#